data_AF-A0A935VES9-F1
#
_entry.id   AF-A0A935VES9-F1
#
_cell.length_a   1.000
_cell.length_b   1.000
_cell.length_c   1.000
_cell.angle_alpha   90.00
_cell.angle_beta   90.00
_cell.angle_gamma   90.00
#
_symmetry.space_group_name_H-M   'P 1'
#
loop_
_entity.id
_entity.type
_entity.pdbx_description
1 polymer ?
#
loop_
_entity_poly.entity_id
_entity_poly.type
_entity_poly.pdbx_seq_one_letter_code
_entity_poly.pdbx_strand_id
1 'polypeptide(L)' 'MIGGEHSVSAPIIQAHHEKFKDLSVLQIDAHADLRDEYDGTPHSHASIMARVVRTLEFHLYRLESAQFQAMRQDR' A
#
# COMPACT_ATOMS: atom_id res chain seq x y z
N MET A 1 -12.99 -7.87 -1.09
CA MET A 1 -13.28 -7.09 -2.32
C MET A 1 -12.66 -7.83 -3.49
N ILE A 2 -13.34 -7.92 -4.62
CA ILE A 2 -12.69 -8.21 -5.91
C ILE A 2 -12.57 -6.85 -6.60
N GLY A 3 -11.34 -6.38 -6.78
CA GLY A 3 -11.03 -5.02 -7.25
C GLY A 3 -10.67 -4.98 -8.74
N GLY A 4 -10.17 -3.82 -9.18
CA GLY A 4 -9.52 -3.64 -10.48
C GLY A 4 -8.14 -3.08 -10.27
N GLU A 5 -8.04 -1.76 -10.16
CA GLU A 5 -6.79 -1.04 -9.90
C GLU A 5 -6.54 -0.87 -8.39
N HIS A 6 -5.28 -0.81 -7.97
CA HIS A 6 -4.85 -0.71 -6.57
C HIS A 6 -5.36 0.53 -5.81
N SER A 7 -5.69 1.62 -6.50
CA SER A 7 -6.22 2.86 -5.93
C SER A 7 -7.51 2.66 -5.13
N VAL A 8 -8.29 1.60 -5.44
CA VAL A 8 -9.54 1.29 -4.73
C VAL A 8 -9.32 0.79 -3.30
N SER A 9 -8.08 0.44 -2.92
CA SER A 9 -7.75 -0.09 -1.60
C SER A 9 -7.82 0.96 -0.48
N ALA A 10 -7.38 2.20 -0.72
CA ALA A 10 -7.32 3.24 0.32
C ALA A 10 -8.67 3.56 0.99
N PRO A 11 -9.77 3.83 0.26
CA PRO A 11 -11.04 4.17 0.92
C PRO A 11 -11.57 3.03 1.79
N ILE A 12 -11.30 1.78 1.41
CA ILE A 12 -11.70 0.61 2.20
C ILE A 12 -10.88 0.48 3.47
N ILE A 13 -9.56 0.67 3.36
CA ILE A 13 -8.66 0.68 4.52
C ILE A 13 -9.08 1.79 5.49
N GLN A 14 -9.35 2.99 4.98
CA GLN A 14 -9.80 4.12 5.78
C GLN A 14 -11.12 3.83 6.51
N ALA A 15 -12.12 3.27 5.81
CA ALA A 15 -13.39 2.89 6.42
C ALA A 15 -13.23 1.83 7.53
N HIS A 16 -12.30 0.89 7.38
CA HIS A 16 -12.04 -0.11 8.42
C HIS A 16 -11.29 0.50 9.61
N HIS A 17 -10.37 1.44 9.38
CA HIS A 17 -9.63 2.13 10.42
C HIS A 17 -10.53 3.02 11.31
N GLU A 18 -11.64 3.52 10.78
CA GLU A 18 -12.64 4.22 11.60
C GLU A 18 -13.16 3.34 12.74
N LYS A 19 -13.32 2.04 12.48
CA LYS A 19 -13.81 1.04 13.44
C LYS A 19 -12.71 0.33 14.23
N PHE A 20 -11.57 0.04 13.60
CA PHE A 20 -10.48 -0.74 14.18
C PHE A 20 -9.22 0.14 14.27
N LYS A 21 -8.97 0.72 15.45
CA LYS A 21 -7.88 1.69 15.66
C LYS A 21 -6.48 1.07 15.61
N ASP A 22 -6.35 -0.22 15.94
CA ASP A 22 -5.08 -0.97 15.87
C ASP A 22 -4.96 -1.81 14.59
N LEU A 23 -5.60 -1.36 13.49
CA LEU A 23 -5.54 -2.04 12.20
C LEU A 23 -4.11 -1.99 11.64
N SER A 24 -3.61 -3.12 11.13
CA SER A 24 -2.33 -3.19 10.41
C SER A 24 -2.57 -3.55 8.95
N VAL A 25 -1.66 -3.11 8.06
CA VAL A 25 -1.75 -3.39 6.62
C VAL A 25 -0.52 -4.20 6.18
N LEU A 26 -0.77 -5.33 5.51
CA LEU A 26 0.25 -6.11 4.81
C LEU A 26 0.05 -5.93 3.31
N GLN A 27 1.02 -5.30 2.65
CA GLN A 27 1.02 -5.08 1.20
C GLN A 27 1.95 -6.11 0.54
N ILE A 28 1.37 -6.90 -0.35
CA ILE A 28 2.10 -7.83 -1.23
C ILE A 28 1.91 -7.31 -2.65
N ASP A 29 2.91 -6.60 -3.15
CA ASP A 29 2.89 -6.00 -4.49
C ASP A 29 4.32 -6.01 -5.05
N ALA A 30 4.48 -5.98 -6.37
CA ALA A 30 5.80 -5.80 -6.95
C ALA A 30 6.36 -4.38 -6.72
N HIS A 31 5.50 -3.40 -6.46
CA HIS A 31 5.78 -1.98 -6.32
C HIS A 31 5.27 -1.42 -4.99
N ALA A 32 5.98 -0.41 -4.46
CA ALA A 32 5.66 0.18 -3.17
C ALA A 32 4.36 1.00 -3.16
N ASP A 33 4.00 1.61 -4.30
CA ASP A 33 2.87 2.54 -4.42
C ASP A 33 2.94 3.76 -3.48
N LEU A 34 4.16 4.20 -3.17
CA LEU A 34 4.45 5.28 -2.22
C LEU A 34 4.83 6.61 -2.88
N ARG A 35 4.62 6.77 -4.19
CA ARG A 35 4.87 8.07 -4.83
C ARG A 35 3.94 9.14 -4.26
N ASP A 36 4.39 10.38 -4.31
CA ASP A 36 3.54 11.52 -3.93
C ASP A 36 2.38 11.67 -4.89
N GLU A 37 2.70 11.56 -6.19
CA GLU A 37 1.80 11.59 -7.32
C GLU A 37 2.36 10.79 -8.48
N TYR A 38 1.48 10.43 -9.42
CA TYR A 38 1.81 9.88 -10.71
C TYR A 38 0.87 10.48 -11.75
N ASP A 39 1.41 10.93 -12.88
CA ASP A 39 0.67 11.69 -13.91
C ASP A 39 -0.15 12.87 -13.34
N GLY A 40 0.42 13.56 -12.35
CA GLY A 40 -0.20 14.74 -11.71
C GLY A 40 -1.36 14.42 -10.78
N THR A 41 -1.58 13.15 -10.41
CA THR A 41 -2.60 12.77 -9.43
C THR A 41 -2.02 11.98 -8.25
N PRO A 42 -2.43 12.28 -7.00
CA PRO A 42 -2.07 11.49 -5.82
C PRO A 42 -2.95 10.23 -5.65
N HIS A 43 -3.98 10.06 -6.49
CA HIS A 43 -4.96 8.97 -6.41
C HIS A 43 -4.80 7.92 -7.52
N SER A 44 -3.55 7.59 -7.83
CA SER A 44 -3.17 6.55 -8.81
C SER A 44 -2.71 5.26 -8.14
N HIS A 45 -2.67 4.14 -8.89
CA HIS A 45 -1.98 2.90 -8.48
C HIS A 45 -0.65 3.16 -7.79
N ALA A 46 0.23 3.94 -8.42
CA ALA A 46 1.60 4.14 -7.93
C ALA A 46 1.76 5.04 -6.69
N SER A 47 0.66 5.60 -6.17
CA SER A 47 0.68 6.64 -5.13
C SER A 47 -0.29 6.36 -3.97
N ILE A 48 -1.15 5.35 -4.10
CA ILE A 48 -2.26 5.17 -3.18
C ILE A 48 -1.81 4.77 -1.77
N MET A 49 -0.75 3.98 -1.66
CA MET A 49 -0.25 3.51 -0.37
C MET A 49 0.46 4.63 0.40
N ALA A 50 0.96 5.68 -0.28
CA ALA A 50 1.40 6.90 0.40
C ALA A 50 0.24 7.57 1.16
N ARG A 51 -0.99 7.51 0.65
CA ARG A 51 -2.18 8.08 1.33
C ARG A 51 -2.51 7.29 2.59
N VAL A 52 -2.41 5.97 2.51
CA VAL A 52 -2.65 5.06 3.63
C VAL A 52 -1.65 5.31 4.75
N VAL A 53 -0.34 5.28 4.45
CA VAL A 53 0.71 5.42 5.46
C VAL A 53 0.72 6.81 6.11
N ARG A 54 0.63 7.87 5.31
CA ARG A 54 0.82 9.24 5.81
C ARG A 54 -0.38 9.78 6.57
N THR A 55 -1.58 9.31 6.26
CA THR A 55 -2.81 9.91 6.80
C THR A 55 -3.28 9.20 8.07
N LEU A 56 -2.88 7.95 8.29
CA LEU A 56 -3.56 7.07 9.25
C LEU A 56 -2.62 6.35 10.25
N GLU A 57 -1.34 6.75 10.34
CA GLU A 57 -0.36 6.20 11.31
C GLU A 57 -0.35 4.65 11.39
N PHE A 58 -0.31 3.96 10.24
CA PHE A 58 -0.31 2.50 10.21
C PHE A 58 1.07 1.88 10.42
N HIS A 59 1.08 0.71 11.06
CA HIS A 59 2.12 -0.29 10.85
C HIS A 59 1.93 -0.93 9.46
N LEU A 60 2.71 -0.48 8.48
CA LEU A 60 2.76 -1.07 7.14
C LEU A 60 3.90 -2.08 7.02
N TYR A 61 3.54 -3.32 6.74
CA TYR A 61 4.49 -4.36 6.35
C TYR A 61 4.42 -4.54 4.83
N ARG A 62 5.58 -4.52 4.16
CA ARG A 62 5.67 -4.68 2.70
C ARG A 62 6.55 -5.87 2.33
N LEU A 63 6.09 -6.60 1.31
CA LEU A 63 6.86 -7.62 0.62
C LEU A 63 6.83 -7.31 -0.88
N GLU A 64 7.96 -6.80 -1.37
CA GLU A 64 8.12 -6.35 -2.74
C GLU A 64 9.10 -7.19 -3.56
N SER A 65 9.00 -7.07 -4.88
CA SER A 65 9.81 -7.84 -5.83
C SER A 65 11.32 -7.72 -5.54
N ALA A 66 11.80 -6.53 -5.19
CA ALA A 66 13.21 -6.30 -4.81
C ALA A 66 13.64 -7.09 -3.57
N GLN A 67 12.77 -7.19 -2.55
CA GLN A 67 13.04 -7.95 -1.34
C GLN A 67 13.03 -9.46 -1.62
N PHE A 68 12.13 -9.91 -2.49
CA PHE A 68 12.08 -11.30 -2.91
C PHE A 68 13.33 -11.70 -3.73
N GLN A 69 13.85 -10.82 -4.58
CA GLN A 69 15.10 -11.06 -5.31
C GLN A 69 16.30 -11.16 -4.36
N ALA A 70 16.40 -10.26 -3.37
CA ALA A 70 17.44 -10.33 -2.34
C ALA A 70 17.39 -11.67 -1.57
N MET A 71 16.21 -12.15 -1.19
CA MET A 71 16.04 -13.45 -0.52
C MET A 71 16.36 -14.67 -1.39
N ARG A 72 16.41 -14.53 -2.72
CA ARG A 72 16.80 -15.61 -3.64
C ARG A 72 18.30 -15.62 -3.91
N GLN A 73 18.99 -14.49 -3.77
CA GLN A 73 20.44 -14.41 -3.95
C GLN A 73 21.22 -15.03 -2.77
N ASP A 74 20.58 -15.15 -1.60
CA ASP A 74 21.12 -15.83 -0.40
C ASP A 74 20.81 -17.35 -0.35
N ARG A 75 20.48 -17.99 -1.48
CA ARG A 75 20.28 -19.44 -1.60
C ARG A 75 21.23 -20.06 -2.61
#